data_AF-A0A5C4TDS5-F1
#
_entry.id   AF-A0A5C4TDS5-F1
#
_cell.length_a   1.000
_cell.length_b   1.000
_cell.length_c   1.000
_cell.angle_alpha   90.00
_cell.angle_beta   90.00
_cell.angle_gamma   90.00
#
_symmetry.space_group_name_H-M   'P 1'
#
loop_
_entity.id
_entity.type
_entity.pdbx_description
1 polymer ?
#
loop_
_entity_poly.entity_id
_entity_poly.type
_entity_poly.pdbx_seq_one_letter_code
_entity_poly.pdbx_strand_id
1 'polypeptide(L)'
;MMWLSIALGLILFQIATILVSEFRNPAKAVAWLSILFIFPIIGFVMYYFLAKEYTQRKKMRRKDRRVVEEIGRALRMKARKADPGDAIRRCDIFREHRLLGLLSNIPGSPMMACNKVEVYNNADDTYTAMLRAMENARSFIHIESYIVRNDSIGERFKKMMIRKAAEGVSIRLMFDGVGSYQLSGRYVEELKRAGVEVHSFLPPLIAFFDKRINYRNHRKIVVVDGKIGFLGGINIGDEYLGADPVLGYWRDSHMRLEGDSVYYLQHTFAADWAFASGKQLIDPKYFPEHDCSGEETVQLIASGPDAPWDTVLEVFFGAMAVARRRIYITTPYFIPDPSIGMALKTAAVSGVDVRIILPGVPDARIVHWASLSYVQELMQAGVRFYQYQKGFVHAKTLIIDRILATVGTANMDMRSFFNNFEIMAVLYDRSTILRVEQDFMADMKNSKEINPDEFEKRSKYQRAKEAAARMLAPLF
;
A
#
# COMPACT_ATOMS: atom_id res chain seq x y z
N MET A 1 -41.74 -1.25 29.47
CA MET A 1 -42.43 -1.13 28.17
C MET A 1 -41.97 0.08 27.38
N MET A 2 -42.13 1.32 27.86
CA MET A 2 -41.70 2.53 27.12
C MET A 2 -40.22 2.53 26.72
N TRP A 3 -39.31 2.14 27.63
CA TRP A 3 -37.88 2.09 27.34
C TRP A 3 -37.49 1.05 26.28
N LEU A 4 -38.22 -0.08 26.20
CA LEU A 4 -38.03 -1.11 25.17
C LEU A 4 -38.44 -0.58 23.79
N SER A 5 -39.57 0.13 23.72
CA SER A 5 -40.02 0.77 22.47
C SER A 5 -39.05 1.85 21.99
N ILE A 6 -38.49 2.64 22.92
CA ILE A 6 -37.45 3.62 22.61
C ILE A 6 -36.18 2.93 22.10
N ALA A 7 -35.71 1.88 22.78
CA ALA A 7 -34.54 1.12 22.36
C ALA A 7 -34.72 0.49 20.97
N LEU A 8 -35.88 -0.12 20.71
CA LEU A 8 -36.22 -0.68 19.40
C LEU A 8 -36.27 0.39 18.31
N GLY A 9 -36.90 1.54 18.60
CA GLY A 9 -36.95 2.67 17.68
C GLY A 9 -35.56 3.20 17.32
N LEU A 10 -34.64 3.28 18.28
CA LEU A 10 -33.24 3.67 18.04
C LEU A 10 -32.51 2.66 17.15
N ILE A 11 -32.69 1.36 17.39
CA ILE A 11 -32.07 0.31 16.56
C ILE A 11 -32.61 0.37 15.13
N LEU A 12 -33.93 0.49 14.94
CA LEU A 12 -34.54 0.59 13.61
C LEU A 12 -34.09 1.84 12.85
N PHE A 13 -34.04 2.99 13.53
CA PHE A 13 -33.51 4.23 12.97
C PHE A 13 -32.05 4.07 12.54
N GLN A 14 -31.24 3.38 13.33
CA GLN A 14 -29.85 3.12 12.99
C GLN A 14 -29.70 2.17 11.80
N ILE A 15 -30.45 1.08 11.76
CA ILE A 15 -30.47 0.16 10.61
C ILE A 15 -30.80 0.93 9.33
N ALA A 16 -31.86 1.75 9.36
CA ALA A 16 -32.22 2.61 8.23
C ALA A 16 -31.10 3.57 7.86
N THR A 17 -30.42 4.18 8.85
CA THR A 17 -29.29 5.07 8.63
C THR A 17 -28.11 4.35 7.94
N ILE A 18 -27.77 3.14 8.39
CA ILE A 18 -26.71 2.32 7.79
C ILE A 18 -27.07 1.98 6.34
N LEU A 19 -28.28 1.48 6.10
CA LEU A 19 -28.73 1.11 4.76
C LEU A 19 -28.74 2.30 3.80
N VAL A 20 -29.21 3.46 4.23
CA VAL A 20 -29.27 4.68 3.39
C VAL A 20 -27.87 5.28 3.18
N SER A 21 -26.98 5.21 4.17
CA SER A 21 -25.64 5.80 4.04
C SER A 21 -24.69 4.92 3.23
N GLU A 22 -24.78 3.60 3.40
CA GLU A 22 -23.89 2.61 2.79
C GLU A 22 -24.49 1.91 1.57
N PHE A 23 -25.58 2.44 1.00
CA PHE A 23 -26.31 1.82 -0.13
C PHE A 23 -25.42 1.53 -1.36
N ARG A 24 -24.32 2.28 -1.54
CA ARG A 24 -23.37 2.10 -2.63
C ARG A 24 -22.37 0.96 -2.38
N ASN A 25 -22.21 0.53 -1.13
CA ASN A 25 -21.28 -0.52 -0.72
C ASN A 25 -22.03 -1.56 0.13
N PRO A 26 -22.80 -2.47 -0.49
CA PRO A 26 -23.59 -3.47 0.24
C PRO A 26 -22.78 -4.29 1.23
N ALA A 27 -21.52 -4.61 0.90
CA ALA A 27 -20.63 -5.32 1.80
C ALA A 27 -20.37 -4.52 3.09
N LYS A 28 -20.06 -3.22 3.00
CA LYS A 28 -19.87 -2.34 4.17
C LYS A 28 -21.16 -2.23 5.01
N ALA A 29 -22.32 -2.14 4.35
CA ALA A 29 -23.60 -2.14 5.05
C ALA A 29 -23.79 -3.42 5.87
N VAL A 30 -23.53 -4.59 5.29
CA VAL A 30 -23.62 -5.89 5.98
C VAL A 30 -22.67 -5.95 7.18
N ALA A 31 -21.42 -5.48 7.03
CA ALA A 31 -20.47 -5.44 8.14
C ALA A 31 -21.00 -4.61 9.32
N TRP A 32 -21.49 -3.40 9.04
CA TRP A 32 -22.04 -2.51 10.08
C TRP A 32 -23.32 -3.03 10.72
N LEU A 33 -24.21 -3.61 9.93
CA LEU A 33 -25.42 -4.26 10.45
C LEU A 33 -25.08 -5.46 11.33
N SER A 34 -24.03 -6.22 11.00
CA SER A 34 -23.57 -7.36 11.80
C SER A 34 -23.02 -6.91 13.16
N ILE A 35 -22.18 -5.86 13.19
CA ILE A 35 -21.69 -5.28 14.44
C ILE A 35 -22.85 -4.75 15.28
N LEU A 36 -23.77 -4.01 14.66
CA LEU A 36 -24.95 -3.48 15.33
C LEU A 36 -25.83 -4.58 15.93
N PHE A 37 -26.02 -5.68 15.20
CA PHE A 37 -26.82 -6.80 15.67
C PHE A 37 -26.20 -7.50 16.87
N ILE A 38 -24.88 -7.75 16.85
CA ILE A 38 -24.17 -8.46 17.93
C ILE A 38 -23.96 -7.55 19.14
N PHE A 39 -23.62 -6.27 18.91
CA PHE A 39 -23.32 -5.29 19.94
C PHE A 39 -24.12 -4.00 19.72
N PRO A 40 -25.40 -3.92 20.11
CA PRO A 40 -26.26 -2.80 19.77
C PRO A 40 -25.72 -1.42 20.19
N ILE A 41 -25.23 -1.32 21.42
CA ILE A 41 -24.72 -0.06 21.98
C ILE A 41 -23.35 0.28 21.38
N ILE A 42 -22.43 -0.70 21.31
CA ILE A 42 -21.08 -0.48 20.80
C ILE A 42 -21.12 -0.20 19.30
N GLY A 43 -21.92 -0.96 18.54
CA GLY A 43 -22.12 -0.78 17.10
C GLY A 43 -22.70 0.59 16.76
N PHE A 44 -23.59 1.14 17.59
CA PHE A 44 -24.03 2.53 17.47
C PHE A 44 -22.89 3.53 17.56
N VAL A 45 -22.10 3.45 18.64
CA VAL A 45 -20.95 4.34 18.85
C VAL A 45 -19.93 4.18 17.72
N MET A 46 -19.56 2.94 17.41
CA MET A 46 -18.60 2.63 16.36
C MET A 46 -19.05 3.16 15.01
N TYR A 47 -20.29 2.90 14.58
CA TYR A 47 -20.78 3.39 13.29
C TYR A 47 -20.74 4.92 13.23
N TYR A 48 -21.15 5.60 14.29
CA TYR A 48 -21.19 7.06 14.31
C TYR A 48 -19.80 7.72 14.15
N PHE A 49 -18.76 7.12 14.73
CA PHE A 49 -17.39 7.64 14.69
C PHE A 49 -16.54 7.10 13.53
N LEU A 50 -16.83 5.88 13.06
CA LEU A 50 -15.98 5.18 12.08
C LEU A 50 -16.57 5.13 10.66
N ALA A 51 -17.90 5.17 10.48
CA ALA A 51 -18.51 4.85 9.18
C ALA A 51 -18.63 6.03 8.21
N LYS A 52 -18.54 7.29 8.67
CA LYS A 52 -18.89 8.46 7.83
C LYS A 52 -17.77 8.86 6.87
N GLU A 53 -17.51 8.03 5.86
CA GLU A 53 -16.39 8.17 4.91
C GLU A 53 -16.69 9.14 3.74
N TYR A 54 -17.91 9.12 3.18
CA TYR A 54 -18.23 9.83 1.92
C TYR A 54 -18.11 11.37 1.98
N THR A 55 -18.59 12.00 3.05
CA THR A 55 -18.46 13.46 3.23
C THR A 55 -17.00 13.87 3.47
N GLN A 56 -16.21 12.97 4.08
CA GLN A 56 -14.81 13.24 4.42
C GLN A 56 -13.90 13.12 3.19
N ARG A 57 -14.14 12.17 2.27
CA ARG A 57 -13.42 12.13 0.97
C ARG A 57 -13.53 13.48 0.23
N LYS A 58 -14.72 14.10 0.21
CA LYS A 58 -14.92 15.44 -0.40
C LYS A 58 -14.16 16.55 0.33
N LYS A 59 -14.01 16.47 1.66
CA LYS A 59 -13.23 17.46 2.44
C LYS A 59 -11.73 17.27 2.22
N MET A 60 -11.25 16.04 2.15
CA MET A 60 -9.84 15.71 1.85
C MET A 60 -9.44 16.21 0.46
N ARG A 61 -10.34 16.09 -0.53
CA ARG A 61 -10.16 16.62 -1.89
C ARG A 61 -9.99 18.14 -2.01
N ARG A 62 -10.41 18.92 -1.01
CA ARG A 62 -10.48 20.40 -1.10
C ARG A 62 -9.24 21.13 -0.57
N LYS A 63 -8.39 20.46 0.21
CA LYS A 63 -7.20 21.08 0.80
C LYS A 63 -6.02 20.92 -0.18
N ASP A 64 -5.50 22.03 -0.69
CA ASP A 64 -4.20 22.15 -1.38
C ASP A 64 -4.04 21.57 -2.81
N ARG A 65 -5.15 21.41 -3.54
CA ARG A 65 -5.12 20.81 -4.90
C ARG A 65 -4.35 21.62 -5.96
N ARG A 66 -4.36 22.97 -5.89
CA ARG A 66 -3.74 23.82 -6.92
C ARG A 66 -2.22 23.68 -6.99
N VAL A 67 -1.55 23.63 -5.83
CA VAL A 67 -0.08 23.59 -5.76
C VAL A 67 0.44 22.22 -6.14
N VAL A 68 -0.23 21.14 -5.69
CA VAL A 68 0.08 19.77 -6.09
C VAL A 68 -0.09 19.59 -7.61
N GLU A 69 -1.13 20.18 -8.21
CA GLU A 69 -1.35 20.17 -9.66
C GLU A 69 -0.32 20.99 -10.45
N GLU A 70 0.17 22.11 -9.90
CA GLU A 70 1.23 22.93 -10.50
C GLU A 70 2.58 22.21 -10.51
N ILE A 71 2.98 21.62 -9.38
CA ILE A 71 4.20 20.81 -9.30
C ILE A 71 4.06 19.59 -10.23
N GLY A 72 2.92 18.90 -10.22
CA GLY A 72 2.68 17.76 -11.11
C GLY A 72 2.77 18.12 -12.60
N ARG A 73 2.34 19.34 -12.98
CA ARG A 73 2.54 19.86 -14.35
C ARG A 73 4.00 20.15 -14.66
N ALA A 74 4.72 20.80 -13.75
CA ALA A 74 6.15 21.08 -13.93
C ALA A 74 6.99 19.80 -14.02
N LEU A 75 6.65 18.78 -13.23
CA LEU A 75 7.31 17.47 -13.26
C LEU A 75 7.07 16.73 -14.57
N ARG A 76 5.86 16.78 -15.13
CA ARG A 76 5.57 16.21 -16.46
C ARG A 76 6.37 16.87 -17.58
N MET A 77 6.77 18.13 -17.41
CA MET A 77 7.61 18.84 -18.37
C MET A 77 9.10 18.49 -18.20
N LYS A 78 9.55 18.21 -16.97
CA LYS A 78 10.93 17.81 -16.68
C LYS A 78 11.21 16.33 -16.98
N ALA A 79 10.26 15.45 -16.67
CA ALA A 79 10.45 14.01 -16.77
C ALA A 79 10.51 13.58 -18.25
N ARG A 80 11.53 12.78 -18.58
CA ARG A 80 11.65 12.16 -19.90
C ARG A 80 10.57 11.10 -20.03
N LYS A 81 9.66 11.32 -20.98
CA LYS A 81 8.68 10.30 -21.35
C LYS A 81 9.38 9.16 -22.07
N ALA A 82 8.92 7.94 -21.86
CA ALA A 82 9.38 6.80 -22.67
C ALA A 82 9.10 7.07 -24.15
N ASP A 83 10.14 7.04 -24.99
CA ASP A 83 9.98 7.04 -26.44
C ASP A 83 9.33 5.70 -26.85
N PRO A 84 8.17 5.72 -27.51
CA PRO A 84 7.51 4.50 -27.96
C PRO A 84 8.42 3.58 -28.79
N GLY A 85 9.32 4.11 -29.63
CA GLY A 85 10.15 3.30 -30.54
C GLY A 85 11.09 2.34 -29.80
N ASP A 86 11.86 2.86 -28.86
CA ASP A 86 12.81 2.07 -28.06
C ASP A 86 12.12 1.30 -26.94
N ALA A 87 11.02 1.84 -26.40
CA ALA A 87 10.27 1.20 -25.32
C ALA A 87 9.46 -0.02 -25.81
N ILE A 88 8.98 -0.04 -27.06
CA ILE A 88 8.28 -1.20 -27.67
C ILE A 88 9.15 -2.46 -27.68
N ARG A 89 10.48 -2.33 -27.82
CA ARG A 89 11.39 -3.49 -27.84
C ARG A 89 11.57 -4.11 -26.46
N ARG A 90 11.55 -3.28 -25.42
CA ARG A 90 11.89 -3.66 -24.03
C ARG A 90 10.66 -3.99 -23.19
N CYS A 91 9.51 -3.42 -23.53
CA CYS A 91 8.28 -3.51 -22.74
C CYS A 91 7.12 -4.07 -23.58
N ASP A 92 6.52 -5.18 -23.15
CA ASP A 92 5.40 -5.79 -23.89
C ASP A 92 4.09 -4.97 -23.71
N ILE A 93 4.01 -4.08 -22.71
CA ILE A 93 2.85 -3.21 -22.43
C ILE A 93 2.39 -2.38 -23.63
N PHE A 94 3.30 -1.97 -24.52
CA PHE A 94 2.96 -1.16 -25.69
C PHE A 94 2.10 -1.91 -26.72
N ARG A 95 1.94 -3.23 -26.57
CA ARG A 95 1.06 -4.06 -27.40
C ARG A 95 -0.37 -4.16 -26.84
N GLU A 96 -0.56 -3.80 -25.57
CA GLU A 96 -1.83 -3.90 -24.86
C GLU A 96 -2.54 -2.54 -24.79
N HIS A 97 -3.05 -2.08 -25.95
CA HIS A 97 -3.61 -0.74 -26.15
C HIS A 97 -4.62 -0.28 -25.07
N ARG A 98 -5.53 -1.17 -24.64
CA ARG A 98 -6.53 -0.84 -23.61
C ARG A 98 -5.89 -0.60 -22.24
N LEU A 99 -4.95 -1.46 -21.84
CA LEU A 99 -4.26 -1.33 -20.55
C LEU A 99 -3.29 -0.13 -20.58
N LEU A 100 -2.55 0.05 -21.68
CA LEU A 100 -1.70 1.22 -21.88
C LEU A 100 -2.53 2.51 -21.83
N GLY A 101 -3.72 2.52 -22.43
CA GLY A 101 -4.65 3.64 -22.38
C GLY A 101 -5.13 3.93 -20.96
N LEU A 102 -5.43 2.92 -20.16
CA LEU A 102 -5.75 3.09 -18.73
C LEU A 102 -4.57 3.73 -17.99
N LEU A 103 -3.39 3.12 -18.08
CA LEU A 103 -2.18 3.53 -17.35
C LEU A 103 -1.71 4.92 -17.75
N SER A 104 -1.71 5.25 -19.04
CA SER A 104 -1.27 6.56 -19.55
C SER A 104 -2.20 7.71 -19.16
N ASN A 105 -3.47 7.40 -18.87
CA ASN A 105 -4.48 8.39 -18.51
C ASN A 105 -4.66 8.57 -16.99
N ILE A 106 -3.87 7.87 -16.16
CA ILE A 106 -3.87 8.09 -14.72
C ILE A 106 -3.36 9.51 -14.41
N PRO A 107 -4.18 10.38 -13.80
CA PRO A 107 -3.77 11.75 -13.56
C PRO A 107 -2.59 11.84 -12.59
N GLY A 108 -1.66 12.74 -12.90
CA GLY A 108 -0.43 12.95 -12.16
C GLY A 108 0.66 11.89 -12.39
N SER A 109 0.35 10.70 -12.90
CA SER A 109 1.26 9.55 -12.94
C SER A 109 1.75 9.20 -14.36
N PRO A 110 2.76 9.90 -14.91
CA PRO A 110 3.32 9.53 -16.21
C PRO A 110 4.20 8.28 -16.12
N MET A 111 4.30 7.54 -17.25
CA MET A 111 5.36 6.56 -17.46
C MET A 111 6.66 7.31 -17.74
N MET A 112 7.62 7.22 -16.83
CA MET A 112 8.90 7.94 -16.89
C MET A 112 9.98 6.97 -17.34
N ALA A 113 10.77 7.36 -18.33
CA ALA A 113 12.03 6.71 -18.66
C ALA A 113 13.16 7.27 -17.78
N CYS A 114 14.41 6.99 -18.12
CA CYS A 114 15.58 7.50 -17.37
C CYS A 114 15.54 7.06 -15.91
N ASN A 115 15.45 5.75 -15.67
CA ASN A 115 15.51 5.20 -14.32
C ASN A 115 16.53 4.08 -14.24
N LYS A 116 17.13 3.97 -13.05
CA LYS A 116 17.81 2.77 -12.57
C LYS A 116 17.01 2.18 -11.41
N VAL A 117 16.61 0.92 -11.54
CA VAL A 117 15.80 0.19 -10.58
C VAL A 117 16.60 -0.91 -9.90
N GLU A 118 16.61 -0.92 -8.58
CA GLU A 118 17.17 -2.01 -7.77
C GLU A 118 16.09 -2.54 -6.82
N VAL A 119 15.90 -3.87 -6.80
CA VAL A 119 14.87 -4.54 -6.00
C VAL A 119 15.53 -5.34 -4.89
N TYR A 120 15.15 -5.05 -3.65
CA TYR A 120 15.52 -5.78 -2.44
C TYR A 120 14.36 -6.66 -1.99
N ASN A 121 14.70 -7.79 -1.38
CA ASN A 121 13.73 -8.80 -0.94
C ASN A 121 13.77 -9.07 0.58
N ASN A 122 14.52 -8.27 1.32
CA ASN A 122 14.67 -8.36 2.77
C ASN A 122 15.01 -6.98 3.38
N ALA A 123 14.86 -6.88 4.70
CA ALA A 123 15.06 -5.62 5.42
C ALA A 123 16.52 -5.24 5.63
N ASP A 124 17.42 -6.22 5.83
CA ASP A 124 18.85 -5.95 6.01
C ASP A 124 19.45 -5.20 4.83
N ASP A 125 19.24 -5.69 3.60
CA ASP A 125 19.73 -5.05 2.38
C ASP A 125 19.05 -3.70 2.16
N THR A 126 17.74 -3.63 2.42
CA THR A 126 16.95 -2.40 2.27
C THR A 126 17.46 -1.30 3.21
N TYR A 127 17.57 -1.58 4.50
CA TYR A 127 18.04 -0.61 5.49
C TYR A 127 19.50 -0.23 5.26
N THR A 128 20.34 -1.18 4.84
CA THR A 128 21.73 -0.89 4.48
C THR A 128 21.79 0.09 3.31
N ALA A 129 21.00 -0.12 2.26
CA ALA A 129 20.92 0.78 1.12
C ALA A 129 20.36 2.16 1.50
N MET A 130 19.29 2.22 2.28
CA MET A 130 18.70 3.47 2.78
C MET A 130 19.68 4.27 3.62
N LEU A 131 20.28 3.66 4.65
CA LEU A 131 21.23 4.33 5.54
C LEU A 131 22.47 4.80 4.78
N ARG A 132 22.94 4.03 3.79
CA ARG A 132 24.04 4.44 2.91
C ARG A 132 23.67 5.63 2.04
N ALA A 133 22.45 5.68 1.51
CA ALA A 133 21.99 6.85 0.76
C ALA A 133 21.91 8.09 1.67
N MET A 134 21.32 7.94 2.87
CA MET A 134 21.21 9.01 3.87
C MET A 134 22.57 9.54 4.33
N GLU A 135 23.55 8.66 4.52
CA GLU A 135 24.94 9.05 4.86
C GLU A 135 25.51 10.04 3.83
N ASN A 136 25.27 9.76 2.55
CA ASN A 136 25.79 10.54 1.43
C ASN A 136 24.96 11.78 1.10
N ALA A 137 23.86 12.04 1.81
CA ALA A 137 23.00 13.19 1.58
C ALA A 137 23.75 14.51 1.80
N ARG A 138 23.51 15.48 0.91
CA ARG A 138 24.16 16.79 0.92
C ARG A 138 23.21 17.97 1.12
N SER A 139 21.93 17.80 0.83
CA SER A 139 20.95 18.89 0.83
C SER A 139 19.74 18.57 1.68
N PHE A 140 19.07 17.43 1.45
CA PHE A 140 17.90 17.06 2.23
C PHE A 140 17.63 15.56 2.25
N ILE A 141 16.91 15.13 3.30
CA ILE A 141 16.35 13.79 3.43
C ILE A 141 14.88 13.92 3.82
N HIS A 142 14.00 13.28 3.05
CA HIS A 142 12.57 13.21 3.33
C HIS A 142 12.17 11.76 3.58
N ILE A 143 11.48 11.50 4.69
CA ILE A 143 11.11 10.16 5.12
C ILE A 143 9.63 10.15 5.49
N GLU A 144 8.89 9.21 4.94
CA GLU A 144 7.57 8.81 5.42
C GLU A 144 7.50 7.30 5.63
N SER A 145 6.79 6.88 6.68
CA SER A 145 6.56 5.47 6.99
C SER A 145 5.25 5.29 7.75
N TYR A 146 4.59 4.15 7.60
CA TYR A 146 3.40 3.83 8.40
C TYR A 146 3.78 3.54 9.86
N ILE A 147 4.84 2.76 10.05
CA ILE A 147 5.39 2.41 11.36
C ILE A 147 6.80 2.98 11.50
N VAL A 148 7.03 3.67 12.61
CA VAL A 148 8.34 4.00 13.14
C VAL A 148 8.39 3.47 14.57
N ARG A 149 9.37 2.62 14.86
CA ARG A 149 9.62 2.07 16.20
C ARG A 149 10.74 2.83 16.89
N ASN A 150 10.71 2.78 18.23
CA ASN A 150 11.82 3.22 19.08
C ASN A 150 12.58 1.98 19.59
N ASP A 151 13.17 1.25 18.65
CA ASP A 151 13.91 0.00 18.83
C ASP A 151 15.32 0.11 18.21
N SER A 152 16.01 -1.00 17.95
CA SER A 152 17.41 -0.95 17.54
C SER A 152 17.61 -0.28 16.17
N ILE A 153 16.79 -0.64 15.17
CA ILE A 153 16.84 -0.02 13.85
C ILE A 153 16.27 1.40 13.88
N GLY A 154 15.20 1.64 14.63
CA GLY A 154 14.66 2.99 14.84
C GLY A 154 15.70 3.94 15.42
N GLU A 155 16.47 3.49 16.41
CA GLU A 155 17.56 4.26 17.01
C GLU A 155 18.69 4.54 16.00
N ARG A 156 19.01 3.59 15.11
CA ARG A 156 19.99 3.82 14.03
C ARG A 156 19.53 4.91 13.06
N PHE A 157 18.27 4.87 12.63
CA PHE A 157 17.67 5.92 11.80
C PHE A 157 17.65 7.26 12.55
N LYS A 158 17.30 7.29 13.83
CA LYS A 158 17.33 8.50 14.67
C LYS A 158 18.72 9.12 14.71
N LYS A 159 19.74 8.33 15.04
CA LYS A 159 21.13 8.80 15.11
C LYS A 159 21.64 9.33 13.77
N MET A 160 21.31 8.64 12.67
CA MET A 160 21.62 9.10 11.32
C MET A 160 21.00 10.47 11.05
N MET A 161 19.70 10.63 11.33
CA MET A 161 19.01 11.91 11.12
C MET A 161 19.62 13.03 11.98
N ILE A 162 19.85 12.80 13.27
CA ILE A 162 20.45 13.80 14.16
C ILE A 162 21.83 14.25 13.63
N ARG A 163 22.69 13.31 13.23
CA ARG A 163 24.02 13.63 12.72
C ARG A 163 23.94 14.42 11.41
N LYS A 164 23.14 13.99 10.44
CA LYS A 164 22.99 14.67 9.15
C LYS A 164 22.37 16.07 9.31
N ALA A 165 21.44 16.25 10.26
CA ALA A 165 20.90 17.57 10.59
C ALA A 165 21.98 18.51 11.15
N ALA A 166 22.87 18.01 12.01
CA ALA A 166 24.03 18.78 12.51
C ALA A 166 25.03 19.16 11.40
N GLU A 167 25.12 18.35 10.33
CA GLU A 167 25.90 18.66 9.12
C GLU A 167 25.18 19.67 8.18
N GLY A 168 23.99 20.16 8.54
CA GLY A 168 23.23 21.14 7.77
C GLY A 168 22.28 20.55 6.73
N VAL A 169 22.12 19.22 6.67
CA VAL A 169 21.13 18.57 5.79
C VAL A 169 19.73 18.82 6.34
N SER A 170 18.80 19.29 5.50
CA SER A 170 17.40 19.49 5.90
C SER A 170 16.68 18.15 5.99
N ILE A 171 16.18 17.76 7.17
CA ILE A 171 15.53 16.46 7.37
C ILE A 171 14.07 16.62 7.75
N ARG A 172 13.21 15.86 7.08
CA ARG A 172 11.78 15.79 7.36
C ARG A 172 11.36 14.35 7.59
N LEU A 173 10.80 14.08 8.76
CA LEU A 173 10.22 12.79 9.11
C LEU A 173 8.71 12.93 9.28
N MET A 174 7.98 12.11 8.54
CA MET A 174 6.55 11.93 8.68
C MET A 174 6.24 10.49 9.05
N PHE A 175 5.27 10.28 9.94
CA PHE A 175 4.81 8.93 10.28
C PHE A 175 3.30 8.90 10.50
N ASP A 176 2.66 7.77 10.22
CA ASP A 176 1.23 7.62 10.50
C ASP A 176 0.94 7.57 12.01
N GLY A 177 -0.03 8.37 12.44
CA GLY A 177 -0.37 8.50 13.85
C GLY A 177 -0.90 7.21 14.50
N VAL A 178 -1.63 6.36 13.77
CA VAL A 178 -2.15 5.08 14.28
C VAL A 178 -1.10 4.00 14.12
N GLY A 179 -0.42 3.91 12.97
CA GLY A 179 0.64 2.91 12.74
C GLY A 179 1.80 3.05 13.73
N SER A 180 2.14 4.29 14.10
CA SER A 180 3.24 4.58 15.03
C SER A 180 2.76 4.99 16.43
N TYR A 181 1.61 4.48 16.89
CA TYR A 181 1.05 4.83 18.21
C TYR A 181 1.96 4.46 19.40
N GLN A 182 2.89 3.52 19.21
CA GLN A 182 3.87 3.09 20.21
C GLN A 182 5.18 3.91 20.16
N LEU A 183 5.32 4.85 19.21
CA LEU A 183 6.51 5.70 19.12
C LEU A 183 6.55 6.64 20.32
N SER A 184 7.68 6.65 21.04
CA SER A 184 7.79 7.43 22.27
C SER A 184 7.83 8.94 21.98
N GLY A 185 7.15 9.74 22.79
CA GLY A 185 7.23 11.21 22.69
C GLY A 185 8.66 11.73 22.84
N ARG A 186 9.47 11.05 23.66
CA ARG A 186 10.90 11.34 23.82
C ARG A 186 11.68 11.20 22.51
N TYR A 187 11.44 10.14 21.75
CA TYR A 187 12.09 9.93 20.44
C TYR A 187 11.81 11.11 19.50
N VAL A 188 10.56 11.57 19.44
CA VAL A 188 10.14 12.69 18.61
C VAL A 188 10.77 14.00 19.07
N GLU A 189 10.79 14.27 20.38
CA GLU A 189 11.36 15.51 20.93
C GLU A 189 12.88 15.57 20.77
N GLU A 190 13.59 14.44 20.87
CA GLU A 190 15.03 14.38 20.58
C GLU A 190 15.34 14.75 19.13
N LEU A 191 14.55 14.26 18.17
CA LEU A 191 14.70 14.63 16.75
C LEU A 191 14.44 16.12 16.51
N LYS A 192 13.35 16.66 17.06
CA LYS A 192 13.02 18.09 16.91
C LYS A 192 14.10 18.99 17.49
N ARG A 193 14.64 18.66 18.67
CA ARG A 193 15.74 19.42 19.30
C ARG A 193 17.02 19.41 18.46
N ALA A 194 17.25 18.35 17.70
CA ALA A 194 18.36 18.25 16.76
C ALA A 194 18.12 18.97 15.41
N GLY A 195 16.98 19.64 15.24
CA GLY A 195 16.66 20.38 14.01
C GLY A 195 15.93 19.57 12.93
N VAL A 196 15.50 18.34 13.23
CA VAL A 196 14.68 17.54 12.31
C VAL A 196 13.23 18.01 12.36
N GLU A 197 12.62 18.30 11.22
CA GLU A 197 11.18 18.59 11.17
C GLU A 197 10.41 17.27 11.27
N VAL A 198 9.52 17.14 12.27
CA VAL A 198 8.77 15.89 12.51
C VAL A 198 7.27 16.17 12.56
N HIS A 199 6.48 15.45 11.76
CA HIS A 199 5.03 15.56 11.75
C HIS A 199 4.34 14.19 11.77
N SER A 200 3.24 14.09 12.51
CA SER A 200 2.38 12.90 12.50
C SER A 200 1.26 13.08 11.48
N PHE A 201 1.13 12.13 10.55
CA PHE A 201 0.03 12.08 9.60
C PHE A 201 -1.24 11.60 10.32
N LEU A 202 -2.26 12.47 10.35
CA LEU A 202 -3.53 12.27 11.06
C LEU A 202 -3.36 11.66 12.46
N PRO A 203 -2.93 12.46 13.45
CA PRO A 203 -2.75 12.00 14.83
C PRO A 203 -4.01 11.32 15.38
N PRO A 204 -3.92 10.25 16.19
CA PRO A 204 -5.07 9.39 16.53
C PRO A 204 -6.25 10.14 17.13
N LEU A 205 -6.01 11.05 18.09
CA LEU A 205 -7.08 11.83 18.72
C LEU A 205 -7.79 12.72 17.69
N ILE A 206 -7.02 13.43 16.84
CA ILE A 206 -7.58 14.27 15.77
C ILE A 206 -8.37 13.40 14.78
N ALA A 207 -7.80 12.26 14.37
CA ALA A 207 -8.42 11.35 13.43
C ALA A 207 -9.72 10.73 13.98
N PHE A 208 -9.78 10.44 15.28
CA PHE A 208 -10.97 9.91 15.94
C PHE A 208 -12.10 10.95 15.94
N PHE A 209 -11.84 12.17 16.41
CA PHE A 209 -12.86 13.22 16.49
C PHE A 209 -13.31 13.72 15.10
N ASP A 210 -12.41 13.73 14.11
CA ASP A 210 -12.74 14.11 12.73
C ASP A 210 -13.34 12.97 11.89
N LYS A 211 -13.51 11.76 12.45
CA LYS A 211 -14.03 10.58 11.74
C LYS A 211 -13.17 10.17 10.53
N ARG A 212 -11.84 10.22 10.70
CA ARG A 212 -10.80 9.94 9.68
C ARG A 212 -9.84 8.82 10.12
N ILE A 213 -10.19 8.05 11.14
CA ILE A 213 -9.31 7.00 11.67
C ILE A 213 -9.08 5.85 10.69
N ASN A 214 -10.03 5.58 9.78
CA ASN A 214 -9.87 4.57 8.72
C ASN A 214 -8.90 5.01 7.62
N TYR A 215 -8.65 6.32 7.47
CA TYR A 215 -7.74 6.85 6.46
C TYR A 215 -6.34 6.96 7.03
N ARG A 216 -5.43 6.08 6.63
CA ARG A 216 -4.07 5.99 7.15
C ARG A 216 -3.05 6.17 6.04
N ASN A 217 -1.93 6.80 6.35
CA ASN A 217 -0.83 6.86 5.40
C ASN A 217 -0.04 5.55 5.45
N HIS A 218 -0.24 4.72 4.44
CA HIS A 218 0.42 3.43 4.34
C HIS A 218 1.61 3.46 3.36
N ARG A 219 2.01 4.64 2.90
CA ARG A 219 3.20 4.83 2.07
C ARG A 219 4.46 4.71 2.92
N LYS A 220 5.52 4.16 2.34
CA LYS A 220 6.87 4.16 2.90
C LYS A 220 7.78 4.70 1.82
N ILE A 221 8.22 5.94 1.98
CA ILE A 221 9.04 6.64 1.00
C ILE A 221 10.25 7.24 1.71
N VAL A 222 11.43 7.08 1.12
CA VAL A 222 12.62 7.86 1.47
C VAL A 222 13.11 8.56 0.22
N VAL A 223 13.26 9.89 0.25
CA VAL A 223 13.89 10.66 -0.82
C VAL A 223 15.15 11.34 -0.29
N VAL A 224 16.27 11.11 -0.97
CA VAL A 224 17.57 11.70 -0.64
C VAL A 224 18.00 12.63 -1.77
N ASP A 225 18.18 13.90 -1.43
CA ASP A 225 18.59 14.99 -2.32
C ASP A 225 17.77 15.12 -3.61
N GLY A 226 16.58 14.51 -3.67
CA GLY A 226 15.74 14.48 -4.86
C GLY A 226 16.28 13.58 -5.98
N LYS A 227 17.36 12.82 -5.74
CA LYS A 227 18.04 11.99 -6.74
C LYS A 227 17.91 10.48 -6.51
N ILE A 228 17.80 10.07 -5.25
CA ILE A 228 17.62 8.67 -4.86
C ILE A 228 16.30 8.57 -4.10
N GLY A 229 15.46 7.63 -4.50
CA GLY A 229 14.18 7.32 -3.88
C GLY A 229 14.11 5.87 -3.43
N PHE A 230 13.35 5.62 -2.37
CA PHE A 230 12.98 4.27 -1.92
C PHE A 230 11.47 4.17 -1.78
N LEU A 231 10.91 3.01 -2.14
CA LEU A 231 9.51 2.66 -1.89
C LEU A 231 9.33 1.15 -1.76
N GLY A 232 8.37 0.70 -0.96
CA GLY A 232 8.06 -0.72 -0.79
C GLY A 232 7.32 -1.04 0.49
N GLY A 233 7.25 -2.32 0.90
CA GLY A 233 6.44 -2.75 2.05
C GLY A 233 7.08 -2.55 3.43
N ILE A 234 8.40 -2.38 3.48
CA ILE A 234 9.21 -2.34 4.71
C ILE A 234 9.06 -0.99 5.45
N ASN A 235 8.63 -1.05 6.72
CA ASN A 235 8.60 0.09 7.65
C ASN A 235 9.93 0.22 8.43
N ILE A 236 10.00 1.08 9.46
CA ILE A 236 11.17 1.17 10.35
C ILE A 236 10.86 0.44 11.67
N GLY A 237 11.36 -0.79 11.81
CA GLY A 237 11.23 -1.59 13.04
C GLY A 237 11.99 -2.92 12.99
N ASP A 238 12.38 -3.44 14.15
CA ASP A 238 13.19 -4.65 14.30
C ASP A 238 12.42 -5.91 13.87
N GLU A 239 11.08 -5.88 13.82
CA GLU A 239 10.26 -7.00 13.32
C GLU A 239 10.61 -7.37 11.87
N TYR A 240 11.01 -6.39 11.06
CA TYR A 240 11.42 -6.59 9.65
C TYR A 240 12.79 -7.28 9.55
N LEU A 241 13.61 -7.22 10.60
CA LEU A 241 14.88 -7.96 10.72
C LEU A 241 14.68 -9.37 11.28
N GLY A 242 13.43 -9.80 11.46
CA GLY A 242 13.09 -11.10 12.03
C GLY A 242 13.25 -11.20 13.54
N ALA A 243 13.19 -10.06 14.25
CA ALA A 243 13.26 -10.03 15.72
C ALA A 243 11.95 -10.49 16.40
N ASP A 244 10.85 -10.68 15.66
CA ASP A 244 9.62 -11.25 16.20
C ASP A 244 9.74 -12.78 16.30
N PRO A 245 9.64 -13.37 17.51
CA PRO A 245 9.85 -14.81 17.71
C PRO A 245 8.73 -15.68 17.16
N VAL A 246 7.55 -15.11 16.87
CA VAL A 246 6.40 -15.83 16.32
C VAL A 246 6.42 -15.77 14.80
N LEU A 247 6.67 -14.59 14.23
CA LEU A 247 6.65 -14.37 12.79
C LEU A 247 7.97 -14.80 12.11
N GLY A 248 9.09 -14.72 12.85
CA GLY A 248 10.41 -15.11 12.36
C GLY A 248 10.84 -14.26 11.17
N TYR A 249 11.43 -14.90 10.15
CA TYR A 249 11.94 -14.21 8.97
C TYR A 249 10.84 -13.38 8.28
N TRP A 250 11.07 -12.08 8.14
CA TRP A 250 10.16 -11.15 7.50
C TRP A 250 10.51 -10.96 6.02
N ARG A 251 9.71 -11.56 5.15
CA ARG A 251 9.90 -11.49 3.70
C ARG A 251 9.07 -10.35 3.11
N ASP A 252 9.74 -9.30 2.66
CA ASP A 252 9.07 -8.14 2.04
C ASP A 252 9.92 -7.55 0.92
N SER A 253 9.29 -6.83 -0.02
CA SER A 253 9.95 -6.26 -1.18
C SER A 253 10.04 -4.74 -1.06
N HIS A 254 11.22 -4.20 -1.37
CA HIS A 254 11.50 -2.77 -1.38
C HIS A 254 12.34 -2.42 -2.59
N MET A 255 12.20 -1.20 -3.08
CA MET A 255 12.88 -0.73 -4.27
C MET A 255 13.72 0.50 -3.96
N ARG A 256 14.88 0.57 -4.61
CA ARG A 256 15.65 1.80 -4.77
C ARG A 256 15.53 2.26 -6.22
N LEU A 257 15.26 3.54 -6.36
CA LEU A 257 15.07 4.24 -7.62
C LEU A 257 16.09 5.37 -7.72
N GLU A 258 16.75 5.46 -8.87
CA GLU A 258 17.49 6.64 -9.29
C GLU A 258 16.93 7.13 -10.61
N GLY A 259 16.81 8.45 -10.78
CA GLY A 259 16.32 9.06 -12.02
C GLY A 259 14.91 9.62 -11.90
N ASP A 260 14.24 9.84 -13.04
CA ASP A 260 13.06 10.72 -13.13
C ASP A 260 11.86 10.24 -12.30
N SER A 261 11.76 8.95 -11.98
CA SER A 261 10.74 8.43 -11.06
C SER A 261 10.83 9.04 -9.66
N VAL A 262 12.01 9.50 -9.22
CA VAL A 262 12.21 10.15 -7.92
C VAL A 262 11.46 11.48 -7.84
N TYR A 263 11.22 12.17 -8.96
CA TYR A 263 10.37 13.35 -8.98
C TYR A 263 8.96 13.08 -8.47
N TYR A 264 8.37 11.94 -8.84
CA TYR A 264 7.03 11.57 -8.41
C TYR A 264 7.00 11.12 -6.95
N LEU A 265 8.06 10.45 -6.46
CA LEU A 265 8.20 10.18 -5.02
C LEU A 265 8.26 11.47 -4.21
N GLN A 266 9.11 12.42 -4.64
CA GLN A 266 9.25 13.70 -3.98
C GLN A 266 7.95 14.51 -4.01
N HIS A 267 7.19 14.44 -5.10
CA HIS A 267 5.87 15.05 -5.22
C HIS A 267 4.85 14.44 -4.26
N THR A 268 4.82 13.10 -4.19
CA THR A 268 3.90 12.37 -3.30
C THR A 268 4.20 12.73 -1.84
N PHE A 269 5.48 12.69 -1.45
CA PHE A 269 5.92 13.12 -0.12
C PHE A 269 5.54 14.58 0.15
N ALA A 270 5.78 15.50 -0.80
CA ALA A 270 5.47 16.92 -0.62
C ALA A 270 3.95 17.18 -0.43
N ALA A 271 3.09 16.43 -1.11
CA ALA A 271 1.65 16.50 -0.95
C ALA A 271 1.21 16.02 0.45
N ASP A 272 1.72 14.86 0.87
CA ASP A 272 1.41 14.30 2.20
C ASP A 272 1.98 15.18 3.33
N TRP A 273 3.17 15.75 3.12
CA TRP A 273 3.80 16.70 4.04
C TRP A 273 2.97 17.98 4.18
N ALA A 274 2.48 18.54 3.07
CA ALA A 274 1.60 19.71 3.11
C ALA A 274 0.30 19.40 3.85
N PHE A 275 -0.26 18.21 3.65
CA PHE A 275 -1.45 17.77 4.36
C PHE A 275 -1.22 17.65 5.88
N ALA A 276 -0.09 17.05 6.30
CA ALA A 276 0.22 16.79 7.70
C ALA A 276 0.75 18.03 8.46
N SER A 277 1.59 18.84 7.81
CA SER A 277 2.27 19.99 8.44
C SER A 277 1.61 21.33 8.15
N GLY A 278 0.82 21.45 7.07
CA GLY A 278 0.35 22.72 6.53
C GLY A 278 1.40 23.52 5.76
N LYS A 279 2.63 23.02 5.61
CA LYS A 279 3.73 23.67 4.90
C LYS A 279 3.93 23.07 3.51
N GLN A 280 4.03 23.92 2.48
CA GLN A 280 4.27 23.48 1.11
C GLN A 280 5.77 23.34 0.80
N LEU A 281 6.15 22.30 0.06
CA LEU A 281 7.51 22.07 -0.41
C LEU A 281 7.59 22.31 -1.93
N ILE A 282 7.70 23.59 -2.33
CA ILE A 282 7.66 24.03 -3.73
C ILE A 282 9.03 24.49 -4.27
N ASP A 283 10.07 24.44 -3.45
CA ASP A 283 11.40 24.94 -3.81
C ASP A 283 12.01 24.08 -4.95
N PRO A 284 12.48 24.69 -6.05
CA PRO A 284 13.13 23.97 -7.16
C PRO A 284 14.29 23.07 -6.73
N LYS A 285 14.96 23.37 -5.61
CA LYS A 285 16.05 22.53 -5.09
C LYS A 285 15.63 21.09 -4.78
N TYR A 286 14.33 20.85 -4.53
CA TYR A 286 13.81 19.51 -4.29
C TYR A 286 13.66 18.68 -5.57
N PHE A 287 13.81 19.31 -6.74
CA PHE A 287 13.63 18.69 -8.05
C PHE A 287 14.87 18.94 -8.94
N PRO A 288 16.06 18.47 -8.53
CA PRO A 288 17.29 18.64 -9.31
C PRO A 288 17.23 17.84 -10.61
N GLU A 289 18.04 18.20 -11.60
CA GLU A 289 18.17 17.38 -12.80
C GLU A 289 18.81 16.02 -12.49
N HIS A 290 18.41 15.00 -13.24
CA HIS A 290 18.93 13.65 -13.14
C HIS A 290 19.86 13.32 -14.31
N ASP A 291 21.00 12.73 -13.97
CA ASP A 291 21.90 12.12 -14.94
C ASP A 291 21.44 10.67 -15.18
N CYS A 292 20.93 10.41 -16.38
CA CYS A 292 20.38 9.10 -16.74
C CYS A 292 21.50 8.06 -16.82
N SER A 293 21.60 7.18 -15.83
CA SER A 293 22.49 6.00 -15.86
C SER A 293 21.76 4.71 -16.27
N GLY A 294 20.44 4.72 -16.24
CA GLY A 294 19.58 3.62 -16.65
C GLY A 294 18.45 4.11 -17.55
N GLU A 295 17.84 3.18 -18.27
CA GLU A 295 16.82 3.47 -19.28
C GLU A 295 15.47 2.84 -18.96
N GLU A 296 15.29 2.34 -17.73
CA GLU A 296 14.08 1.62 -17.37
C GLU A 296 12.87 2.57 -17.29
N THR A 297 11.72 2.05 -17.71
CA THR A 297 10.44 2.72 -17.67
C THR A 297 9.72 2.35 -16.38
N VAL A 298 9.49 3.36 -15.54
CA VAL A 298 8.81 3.23 -14.26
C VAL A 298 7.62 4.18 -14.23
N GLN A 299 6.48 3.70 -13.78
CA GLN A 299 5.33 4.54 -13.44
C GLN A 299 5.02 4.38 -11.95
N LEU A 300 5.00 5.50 -11.22
CA LEU A 300 4.62 5.50 -9.82
C LEU A 300 3.17 5.94 -9.68
N ILE A 301 2.37 5.13 -9.00
CA ILE A 301 0.94 5.34 -8.85
C ILE A 301 0.64 5.49 -7.37
N ALA A 302 0.28 6.70 -6.96
CA ALA A 302 -0.24 6.98 -5.63
C ALA A 302 -1.78 6.91 -5.65
N SER A 303 -2.37 6.28 -4.63
CA SER A 303 -3.82 6.27 -4.40
C SER A 303 -4.14 6.75 -3.00
N GLY A 304 -5.39 7.14 -2.78
CA GLY A 304 -5.87 7.55 -1.47
C GLY A 304 -7.33 8.01 -1.52
N PRO A 305 -7.97 8.17 -0.35
CA PRO A 305 -9.36 8.66 -0.22
C PRO A 305 -9.53 10.13 -0.68
N ASP A 306 -8.43 10.82 -0.94
CA ASP A 306 -8.34 12.15 -1.55
C ASP A 306 -8.35 12.11 -3.10
N ALA A 307 -8.22 10.93 -3.72
CA ALA A 307 -8.36 10.76 -5.15
C ALA A 307 -9.83 10.56 -5.56
N PRO A 308 -10.22 10.97 -6.78
CA PRO A 308 -11.57 10.75 -7.30
C PRO A 308 -11.83 9.31 -7.78
N TRP A 309 -10.79 8.52 -8.06
CA TRP A 309 -10.85 7.14 -8.53
C TRP A 309 -10.10 6.22 -7.57
N ASP A 310 -10.52 4.95 -7.50
CA ASP A 310 -9.85 3.92 -6.70
C ASP A 310 -8.73 3.28 -7.55
N THR A 311 -7.70 4.08 -7.87
CA THR A 311 -6.74 3.80 -8.95
C THR A 311 -6.00 2.47 -8.83
N VAL A 312 -5.64 2.03 -7.62
CA VAL A 312 -4.97 0.72 -7.43
C VAL A 312 -5.89 -0.42 -7.89
N LEU A 313 -7.17 -0.37 -7.52
CA LEU A 313 -8.16 -1.36 -7.92
C LEU A 313 -8.34 -1.39 -9.44
N GLU A 314 -8.48 -0.22 -10.07
CA GLU A 314 -8.65 -0.10 -11.53
C GLU A 314 -7.44 -0.66 -12.29
N VAL A 315 -6.21 -0.36 -11.82
CA VAL A 315 -4.97 -0.85 -12.41
C VAL A 315 -4.84 -2.37 -12.25
N PHE A 316 -5.07 -2.90 -11.05
CA PHE A 316 -5.02 -4.34 -10.81
C PHE A 316 -6.05 -5.09 -11.65
N PHE A 317 -7.29 -4.61 -11.66
CA PHE A 317 -8.35 -5.18 -12.50
C PHE A 317 -7.99 -5.13 -13.98
N GLY A 318 -7.59 -3.96 -14.49
CA GLY A 318 -7.22 -3.77 -15.89
C GLY A 318 -6.06 -4.66 -16.33
N ALA A 319 -5.06 -4.84 -15.46
CA ALA A 319 -3.90 -5.67 -15.73
C ALA A 319 -4.24 -7.17 -15.71
N MET A 320 -5.02 -7.63 -14.72
CA MET A 320 -5.49 -9.02 -14.66
C MET A 320 -6.40 -9.37 -15.85
N ALA A 321 -7.22 -8.43 -16.31
CA ALA A 321 -8.17 -8.65 -17.40
C ALA A 321 -7.51 -8.86 -18.78
N VAL A 322 -6.25 -8.49 -18.96
CA VAL A 322 -5.50 -8.69 -20.22
C VAL A 322 -4.47 -9.83 -20.14
N ALA A 323 -4.35 -10.49 -19.00
CA ALA A 323 -3.38 -11.56 -18.79
C ALA A 323 -3.67 -12.75 -19.72
N ARG A 324 -2.61 -13.28 -20.36
CA ARG A 324 -2.71 -14.39 -21.33
C ARG A 324 -1.96 -15.64 -20.91
N ARG A 325 -0.96 -15.54 -20.04
CA ARG A 325 -0.10 -16.68 -19.66
C ARG A 325 -0.08 -16.90 -18.16
N ARG A 326 0.10 -15.85 -17.37
CA ARG A 326 0.26 -15.94 -15.92
C ARG A 326 -0.14 -14.68 -15.16
N ILE A 327 -0.63 -14.91 -13.94
CA ILE A 327 -0.87 -13.89 -12.92
C ILE A 327 -0.23 -14.39 -11.63
N TYR A 328 0.84 -13.76 -11.17
CA TYR A 328 1.51 -14.11 -9.91
C TYR A 328 1.34 -12.99 -8.89
N ILE A 329 0.87 -13.36 -7.69
CA ILE A 329 0.56 -12.41 -6.61
C ILE A 329 1.23 -12.86 -5.33
N THR A 330 1.89 -11.94 -4.64
CA THR A 330 2.27 -12.11 -3.24
C THR A 330 1.62 -11.00 -2.43
N THR A 331 0.93 -11.37 -1.35
CA THR A 331 0.28 -10.39 -0.48
C THR A 331 0.08 -10.96 0.92
N PRO A 332 0.24 -10.17 2.01
CA PRO A 332 -0.05 -10.65 3.35
C PRO A 332 -1.54 -10.83 3.61
N TYR A 333 -2.39 -10.02 2.96
CA TYR A 333 -3.82 -9.97 3.17
C TYR A 333 -4.53 -10.06 1.82
N PHE A 334 -5.41 -11.05 1.69
CA PHE A 334 -6.10 -11.34 0.44
C PHE A 334 -7.60 -11.28 0.64
N ILE A 335 -8.14 -10.07 0.57
CA ILE A 335 -9.55 -9.76 0.74
C ILE A 335 -10.00 -9.00 -0.52
N PRO A 336 -10.01 -9.67 -1.69
CA PRO A 336 -10.15 -9.00 -2.98
C PRO A 336 -11.55 -8.37 -3.15
N ASP A 337 -11.58 -7.24 -3.85
CA ASP A 337 -12.81 -6.68 -4.40
C ASP A 337 -13.52 -7.69 -5.34
N PRO A 338 -14.86 -7.71 -5.43
CA PRO A 338 -15.56 -8.62 -6.33
C PRO A 338 -15.08 -8.56 -7.80
N SER A 339 -14.64 -7.39 -8.29
CA SER A 339 -14.08 -7.25 -9.63
C SER A 339 -12.73 -7.97 -9.78
N ILE A 340 -11.87 -7.90 -8.77
CA ILE A 340 -10.60 -8.65 -8.71
C ILE A 340 -10.88 -10.15 -8.64
N GLY A 341 -11.80 -10.57 -7.77
CA GLY A 341 -12.23 -11.97 -7.68
C GLY A 341 -12.75 -12.50 -9.02
N MET A 342 -13.56 -11.71 -9.75
CA MET A 342 -14.06 -12.06 -11.07
C MET A 342 -12.94 -12.13 -12.12
N ALA A 343 -12.00 -11.18 -12.12
CA ALA A 343 -10.87 -11.18 -13.05
C ALA A 343 -9.99 -12.42 -12.86
N LEU A 344 -9.66 -12.78 -11.61
CA LEU A 344 -8.86 -13.97 -11.30
C LEU A 344 -9.55 -15.27 -11.71
N LYS A 345 -10.86 -15.41 -11.41
CA LYS A 345 -11.65 -16.57 -11.85
C LYS A 345 -11.68 -16.68 -13.38
N THR A 346 -11.94 -15.57 -14.06
CA THR A 346 -12.01 -15.53 -15.52
C THR A 346 -10.68 -15.91 -16.16
N ALA A 347 -9.57 -15.38 -15.65
CA ALA A 347 -8.23 -15.73 -16.10
C ALA A 347 -7.92 -17.22 -15.90
N ALA A 348 -8.16 -17.75 -14.71
CA ALA A 348 -7.88 -19.16 -14.38
C ALA A 348 -8.71 -20.12 -15.26
N VAL A 349 -10.02 -19.87 -15.41
CA VAL A 349 -10.90 -20.67 -16.29
C VAL A 349 -10.48 -20.56 -17.77
N SER A 350 -9.88 -19.43 -18.17
CA SER A 350 -9.34 -19.24 -19.52
C SER A 350 -7.97 -19.92 -19.74
N GLY A 351 -7.44 -20.65 -18.76
CA GLY A 351 -6.17 -21.36 -18.84
C GLY A 351 -4.93 -20.55 -18.48
N VAL A 352 -5.10 -19.35 -17.90
CA VAL A 352 -3.98 -18.54 -17.38
C VAL A 352 -3.46 -19.16 -16.08
N ASP A 353 -2.14 -19.28 -15.92
CA ASP A 353 -1.51 -19.78 -14.68
C ASP A 353 -1.59 -18.73 -13.57
N VAL A 354 -2.59 -18.85 -12.70
CA VAL A 354 -2.80 -17.93 -11.56
C VAL A 354 -2.24 -18.53 -10.28
N ARG A 355 -1.24 -17.88 -9.68
CA ARG A 355 -0.59 -18.32 -8.43
C ARG A 355 -0.55 -17.20 -7.40
N ILE A 356 -0.94 -17.52 -6.17
CA ILE A 356 -1.02 -16.54 -5.08
C ILE A 356 -0.28 -17.08 -3.85
N ILE A 357 0.70 -16.33 -3.35
CA ILE A 357 1.41 -16.60 -2.11
C ILE A 357 0.80 -15.78 -0.98
N LEU A 358 0.42 -16.47 0.10
CA LEU A 358 -0.13 -15.92 1.35
C LEU A 358 0.79 -16.30 2.54
N PRO A 359 0.67 -15.62 3.69
CA PRO A 359 1.33 -16.03 4.91
C PRO A 359 0.88 -17.42 5.37
N GLY A 360 1.85 -18.30 5.68
CA GLY A 360 1.59 -19.54 6.41
C GLY A 360 1.39 -19.29 7.92
N VAL A 361 2.15 -18.34 8.48
CA VAL A 361 1.96 -17.85 9.85
C VAL A 361 1.31 -16.46 9.79
N PRO A 362 0.12 -16.26 10.38
CA PRO A 362 -0.55 -14.96 10.35
C PRO A 362 -0.11 -14.05 11.51
N ASP A 363 0.09 -12.77 11.22
CA ASP A 363 0.21 -11.68 12.20
C ASP A 363 -1.14 -11.31 12.83
N ALA A 364 -2.21 -11.33 12.03
CA ALA A 364 -3.58 -11.05 12.47
C ALA A 364 -4.54 -12.20 12.11
N ARG A 365 -4.96 -12.99 13.11
CA ARG A 365 -5.80 -14.19 12.90
C ARG A 365 -7.13 -13.90 12.21
N ILE A 366 -7.79 -12.78 12.54
CA ILE A 366 -9.08 -12.43 11.96
C ILE A 366 -8.96 -12.08 10.47
N VAL A 367 -7.91 -11.36 10.08
CA VAL A 367 -7.61 -11.00 8.68
C VAL A 367 -7.21 -12.25 7.89
N HIS A 368 -6.48 -13.17 8.54
CA HIS A 368 -6.16 -14.47 7.95
C HIS A 368 -7.40 -15.31 7.69
N TRP A 369 -8.34 -15.41 8.63
CA TRP A 369 -9.60 -16.12 8.40
C TRP A 369 -10.46 -15.45 7.31
N ALA A 370 -10.47 -14.11 7.26
CA ALA A 370 -11.12 -13.39 6.17
C ALA A 370 -10.47 -13.75 4.83
N SER A 371 -9.13 -13.81 4.76
CA SER A 371 -8.42 -14.19 3.54
C SER A 371 -8.75 -15.62 3.08
N LEU A 372 -8.71 -16.59 4.00
CA LEU A 372 -9.04 -17.99 3.71
C LEU A 372 -10.49 -18.17 3.22
N SER A 373 -11.40 -17.27 3.59
CA SER A 373 -12.80 -17.31 3.15
C SER A 373 -13.00 -17.10 1.64
N TYR A 374 -12.02 -16.56 0.92
CA TYR A 374 -12.03 -16.37 -0.53
C TYR A 374 -11.30 -17.48 -1.30
N VAL A 375 -10.42 -18.22 -0.61
CA VAL A 375 -9.50 -19.20 -1.23
C VAL A 375 -10.26 -20.36 -1.88
N GLN A 376 -11.26 -20.93 -1.20
CA GLN A 376 -12.00 -22.08 -1.73
C GLN A 376 -12.66 -21.80 -3.09
N GLU A 377 -13.36 -20.67 -3.20
CA GLU A 377 -14.07 -20.28 -4.44
C GLU A 377 -13.10 -20.11 -5.61
N LEU A 378 -11.93 -19.52 -5.36
CA LEU A 378 -10.92 -19.27 -6.38
C LEU A 378 -10.15 -20.55 -6.77
N MET A 379 -9.87 -21.43 -5.81
CA MET A 379 -9.28 -22.75 -6.11
C MET A 379 -10.18 -23.60 -6.99
N GLN A 380 -11.49 -23.56 -6.77
CA GLN A 380 -12.46 -24.25 -7.62
C GLN A 380 -12.46 -23.73 -9.07
N ALA A 381 -12.06 -22.47 -9.28
CA ALA A 381 -11.89 -21.88 -10.61
C ALA A 381 -10.51 -22.13 -11.25
N GLY A 382 -9.59 -22.82 -10.54
CA GLY A 382 -8.24 -23.15 -11.03
C GLY A 382 -7.12 -22.25 -10.50
N VAL A 383 -7.40 -21.32 -9.58
CA VAL A 383 -6.36 -20.49 -8.93
C VAL A 383 -5.57 -21.32 -7.93
N ARG A 384 -4.24 -21.26 -7.98
CA ARG A 384 -3.35 -22.01 -7.08
C ARG A 384 -2.87 -21.12 -5.93
N PHE A 385 -3.07 -21.56 -4.69
CA PHE A 385 -2.64 -20.83 -3.50
C PHE A 385 -1.49 -21.53 -2.79
N TYR A 386 -0.57 -20.74 -2.27
CA TYR A 386 0.63 -21.21 -1.57
C TYR A 386 0.77 -20.48 -0.24
N GLN A 387 1.12 -21.23 0.80
CA GLN A 387 1.39 -20.70 2.13
C GLN A 387 2.90 -20.64 2.36
N TYR A 388 3.44 -19.44 2.54
CA TYR A 388 4.86 -19.22 2.82
C TYR A 388 5.24 -19.82 4.18
N GLN A 389 6.31 -20.63 4.23
CA GLN A 389 6.69 -21.41 5.41
C GLN A 389 7.96 -20.93 6.12
N LYS A 390 8.79 -20.09 5.48
CA LYS A 390 10.06 -19.62 6.06
C LYS A 390 9.88 -18.56 7.16
N GLY A 391 8.69 -17.97 7.27
CA GLY A 391 8.35 -16.93 8.24
C GLY A 391 7.09 -16.19 7.81
N PHE A 392 7.07 -14.87 7.95
CA PHE A 392 5.97 -14.02 7.52
C PHE A 392 6.27 -13.36 6.17
N VAL A 393 5.37 -13.51 5.20
CA VAL A 393 5.46 -12.83 3.90
C VAL A 393 4.57 -11.59 3.91
N HIS A 394 5.21 -10.42 3.76
CA HIS A 394 4.56 -9.13 3.72
C HIS A 394 4.80 -8.39 2.41
N ALA A 395 5.44 -9.01 1.42
CA ALA A 395 5.56 -8.44 0.08
C ALA A 395 4.18 -8.17 -0.55
N LYS A 396 4.07 -7.08 -1.32
CA LYS A 396 2.89 -6.75 -2.12
C LYS A 396 3.30 -6.62 -3.58
N THR A 397 3.21 -7.72 -4.31
CA THR A 397 3.66 -7.79 -5.70
C THR A 397 2.62 -8.42 -6.60
N LEU A 398 2.44 -7.85 -7.79
CA LEU A 398 1.64 -8.40 -8.88
C LEU A 398 2.52 -8.54 -10.12
N ILE A 399 2.48 -9.70 -10.78
CA ILE A 399 3.19 -9.92 -12.05
C ILE A 399 2.18 -10.40 -13.07
N ILE A 400 2.09 -9.70 -14.20
CA ILE A 400 1.22 -10.04 -15.33
C ILE A 400 2.10 -10.33 -16.54
N ASP A 401 2.13 -11.61 -16.95
CA ASP A 401 2.90 -12.08 -18.11
C ASP A 401 4.34 -11.53 -18.14
N ARG A 402 4.68 -10.81 -19.23
CA ARG A 402 5.84 -9.94 -19.39
C ARG A 402 5.40 -8.49 -19.65
N ILE A 403 4.16 -8.17 -19.29
CA ILE A 403 3.50 -6.90 -19.55
C ILE A 403 3.88 -5.90 -18.46
N LEU A 404 3.74 -6.28 -17.20
CA LEU A 404 4.12 -5.47 -16.05
C LEU A 404 4.40 -6.28 -14.79
N ALA A 405 5.13 -5.68 -13.87
CA ALA A 405 5.22 -6.09 -12.48
C ALA A 405 4.97 -4.88 -11.56
N THR A 406 4.37 -5.10 -10.39
CA THR A 406 4.21 -4.07 -9.38
C THR A 406 4.92 -4.44 -8.08
N VAL A 407 5.45 -3.44 -7.41
CA VAL A 407 5.98 -3.50 -6.04
C VAL A 407 5.55 -2.23 -5.33
N GLY A 408 5.02 -2.34 -4.11
CA GLY A 408 4.54 -1.17 -3.40
C GLY A 408 3.99 -1.48 -2.02
N THR A 409 3.06 -0.65 -1.59
CA THR A 409 2.49 -0.70 -0.24
C THR A 409 1.09 -1.31 -0.19
N ALA A 410 0.36 -1.28 -1.31
CA ALA A 410 -1.02 -1.72 -1.40
C ALA A 410 -1.15 -3.24 -1.31
N ASN A 411 -1.88 -3.73 -0.31
CA ASN A 411 -2.26 -5.14 -0.23
C ASN A 411 -3.38 -5.46 -1.24
N MET A 412 -3.71 -6.75 -1.38
CA MET A 412 -4.87 -7.19 -2.16
C MET A 412 -6.13 -7.21 -1.28
N ASP A 413 -6.43 -6.09 -0.62
CA ASP A 413 -7.54 -5.93 0.33
C ASP A 413 -8.37 -4.65 0.10
N MET A 414 -9.59 -4.64 0.65
CA MET A 414 -10.53 -3.53 0.50
C MET A 414 -9.96 -2.22 1.05
N ARG A 415 -9.26 -2.27 2.19
CA ARG A 415 -8.70 -1.06 2.79
C ARG A 415 -7.60 -0.42 1.95
N SER A 416 -6.73 -1.20 1.32
CA SER A 416 -5.71 -0.68 0.40
C SER A 416 -6.34 -0.09 -0.86
N PHE A 417 -7.44 -0.67 -1.33
CA PHE A 417 -8.16 -0.16 -2.51
C PHE A 417 -8.91 1.15 -2.25
N PHE A 418 -9.49 1.31 -1.06
CA PHE A 418 -10.47 2.37 -0.82
C PHE A 418 -10.10 3.37 0.27
N ASN A 419 -9.29 3.01 1.26
CA ASN A 419 -9.19 3.75 2.52
C ASN A 419 -7.78 4.27 2.81
N ASN A 420 -6.75 3.47 2.56
CA ASN A 420 -5.38 3.88 2.81
C ASN A 420 -4.87 4.79 1.70
N PHE A 421 -3.93 5.65 2.07
CA PHE A 421 -3.01 6.23 1.09
C PHE A 421 -1.94 5.20 0.78
N GLU A 422 -1.85 4.80 -0.48
CA GLU A 422 -0.91 3.80 -0.95
C GLU A 422 -0.03 4.37 -2.07
N ILE A 423 1.09 3.70 -2.33
CA ILE A 423 1.95 3.95 -3.49
C ILE A 423 2.48 2.63 -4.03
N MET A 424 2.54 2.52 -5.35
CA MET A 424 3.18 1.39 -6.03
C MET A 424 4.00 1.86 -7.23
N ALA A 425 5.11 1.16 -7.48
CA ALA A 425 5.80 1.21 -8.74
C ALA A 425 5.23 0.17 -9.69
N VAL A 426 5.00 0.57 -10.94
CA VAL A 426 4.72 -0.30 -12.07
C VAL A 426 5.95 -0.33 -12.96
N LEU A 427 6.45 -1.53 -13.19
CA LEU A 427 7.66 -1.85 -13.93
C LEU A 427 7.26 -2.51 -15.26
N TYR A 428 7.82 -2.00 -16.35
CA TYR A 428 7.45 -2.44 -17.71
C TYR A 428 8.55 -3.19 -18.45
N ASP A 429 9.81 -2.92 -18.09
CA ASP A 429 10.97 -3.56 -18.72
C ASP A 429 11.05 -5.04 -18.36
N ARG A 430 11.36 -5.88 -19.35
CA ARG A 430 11.52 -7.32 -19.15
C ARG A 430 12.54 -7.66 -18.05
N SER A 431 13.64 -6.92 -17.95
CA SER A 431 14.69 -7.16 -16.95
C SER A 431 14.17 -6.98 -15.52
N THR A 432 13.44 -5.90 -15.26
CA THR A 432 12.90 -5.59 -13.94
C THR A 432 11.72 -6.50 -13.58
N ILE A 433 10.88 -6.85 -14.55
CA ILE A 433 9.82 -7.86 -14.36
C ILE A 433 10.44 -9.21 -13.99
N LEU A 434 11.47 -9.67 -14.71
CA LEU A 434 12.17 -10.93 -14.41
C LEU A 434 12.83 -10.91 -13.03
N ARG A 435 13.39 -9.77 -12.60
CA ARG A 435 13.97 -9.64 -11.25
C ARG A 435 12.95 -9.87 -10.15
N VAL A 436 11.73 -9.29 -10.28
CA VAL A 436 10.63 -9.48 -9.32
C VAL A 436 10.09 -10.92 -9.40
N GLU A 437 10.03 -11.50 -10.60
CA GLU A 437 9.63 -12.89 -10.79
C GLU A 437 10.60 -13.88 -10.14
N GLN A 438 11.91 -13.63 -10.21
CA GLN A 438 12.91 -14.47 -9.54
C GLN A 438 12.67 -14.53 -8.03
N ASP A 439 12.34 -13.40 -7.40
CA ASP A 439 11.96 -13.35 -6.00
C ASP A 439 10.68 -14.17 -5.73
N PHE A 440 9.64 -13.99 -6.55
CA PHE A 440 8.42 -14.79 -6.45
C PHE A 440 8.70 -16.31 -6.53
N MET A 441 9.53 -16.73 -7.49
CA MET A 441 9.87 -18.14 -7.66
C MET A 441 10.75 -18.67 -6.53
N ALA A 442 11.58 -17.84 -5.89
CA ALA A 442 12.30 -18.20 -4.68
C ALA A 442 11.36 -18.34 -3.47
N ASP A 443 10.36 -17.46 -3.35
CA ASP A 443 9.35 -17.53 -2.30
C ASP A 443 8.47 -18.78 -2.46
N MET A 444 8.12 -19.15 -3.70
CA MET A 444 7.43 -20.40 -4.04
C MET A 444 8.15 -21.65 -3.55
N LYS A 445 9.49 -21.71 -3.67
CA LYS A 445 10.29 -22.84 -3.16
C LYS A 445 10.21 -22.99 -1.64
N ASN A 446 9.92 -21.90 -0.93
CA ASN A 446 9.73 -21.85 0.52
C ASN A 446 8.25 -21.86 0.91
N SER A 447 7.36 -22.24 -0.01
CA SER A 447 5.91 -22.26 0.20
C SER A 447 5.33 -23.65 0.00
N LYS A 448 4.25 -23.94 0.73
CA LYS A 448 3.46 -25.16 0.57
C LYS A 448 2.19 -24.84 -0.20
N GLU A 449 1.91 -25.56 -1.27
CA GLU A 449 0.63 -25.43 -1.99
C GLU A 449 -0.54 -25.88 -1.11
N ILE A 450 -1.62 -25.11 -1.09
CA ILE A 450 -2.86 -25.48 -0.42
C ILE A 450 -3.56 -26.54 -1.28
N ASN A 451 -3.69 -27.76 -0.74
CA ASN A 451 -4.41 -28.83 -1.42
C ASN A 451 -5.94 -28.53 -1.39
N PRO A 452 -6.62 -28.44 -2.55
CA PRO A 452 -8.05 -28.14 -2.59
C PRO A 452 -8.93 -29.16 -1.86
N ASP A 453 -8.63 -30.46 -1.98
CA ASP A 453 -9.41 -31.53 -1.35
C ASP A 453 -9.27 -31.53 0.17
N GLU A 454 -8.05 -31.25 0.68
CA GLU A 454 -7.81 -31.10 2.11
C GLU A 454 -8.48 -29.83 2.65
N PHE A 455 -8.38 -28.73 1.90
CA PHE A 455 -8.99 -27.47 2.29
C PHE A 455 -10.50 -27.57 2.35
N GLU A 456 -11.14 -28.27 1.41
CA GLU A 456 -12.57 -28.51 1.44
C GLU A 456 -12.99 -29.32 2.68
N LYS A 457 -12.19 -30.30 3.11
CA LYS A 457 -12.50 -31.14 4.29
C LYS A 457 -12.31 -30.43 5.64
N ARG A 458 -11.91 -29.16 5.67
CA ARG A 458 -11.74 -28.40 6.92
C ARG A 458 -13.00 -28.35 7.78
N SER A 459 -12.81 -28.32 9.10
CA SER A 459 -13.91 -28.47 10.07
C SER A 459 -15.01 -27.40 9.93
N LYS A 460 -16.24 -27.76 10.30
CA LYS A 460 -17.38 -26.82 10.33
C LYS A 460 -17.08 -25.58 11.20
N TYR A 461 -16.34 -25.78 12.28
CA TYR A 461 -15.88 -24.69 13.15
C TYR A 461 -14.93 -23.72 12.43
N GLN A 462 -13.97 -24.25 11.65
CA GLN A 462 -13.07 -23.43 10.85
C GLN A 462 -13.84 -22.62 9.79
N ARG A 463 -14.78 -23.25 9.08
CA ARG A 463 -15.66 -22.57 8.12
C ARG A 463 -16.50 -21.46 8.76
N ALA A 464 -17.01 -21.67 9.98
CA ALA A 464 -17.78 -20.66 10.70
C ALA A 464 -16.93 -19.41 11.04
N LYS A 465 -15.68 -19.58 11.46
CA LYS A 465 -14.75 -18.46 11.70
C LYS A 465 -14.44 -17.68 10.43
N GLU A 466 -14.20 -18.39 9.32
CA GLU A 466 -13.99 -17.77 8.00
C GLU A 466 -15.20 -16.96 7.55
N ALA A 467 -16.42 -17.50 7.70
CA ALA A 467 -17.64 -16.80 7.36
C ALA A 467 -17.85 -15.54 8.22
N ALA A 468 -17.66 -15.64 9.53
CA ALA A 468 -17.76 -14.49 10.43
C ALA A 468 -16.70 -13.41 10.09
N ALA A 469 -15.47 -13.82 9.78
CA ALA A 469 -14.41 -12.90 9.38
C ALA A 469 -14.70 -12.25 8.01
N ARG A 470 -15.28 -12.98 7.05
CA ARG A 470 -15.69 -12.44 5.74
C ARG A 470 -16.75 -11.36 5.87
N MET A 471 -17.65 -11.44 6.85
CA MET A 471 -18.65 -10.37 7.09
C MET A 471 -17.98 -9.07 7.55
N LEU A 472 -16.81 -9.15 8.17
CA LEU A 472 -16.02 -8.01 8.63
C LEU A 472 -14.95 -7.58 7.60
N ALA A 473 -14.79 -8.32 6.50
CA ALA A 473 -13.86 -8.02 5.40
C ALA A 473 -13.84 -6.56 4.93
N PRO A 474 -14.99 -5.85 4.81
CA PRO A 474 -14.99 -4.45 4.35
C PRO A 474 -14.37 -3.46 5.34
N LEU A 475 -14.07 -3.90 6.56
CA LEU A 475 -13.38 -3.12 7.59
C LEU A 475 -11.86 -3.35 7.60
N PHE A 476 -11.39 -4.38 6.86
CA PHE A 476 -9.99 -4.78 6.80
C PHE A 476 -9.27 -4.24 5.59
#